data_AF-A0A358SL75-F1
#
_entry.id   AF-A0A358SL75-F1
#
_cell.length_a   1.000
_cell.length_b   1.000
_cell.length_c   1.000
_cell.angle_alpha   90.00
_cell.angle_beta   90.00
_cell.angle_gamma   90.00
#
_symmetry.space_group_name_H-M   'P 1'
#
loop_
_entity.id
_entity.type
_entity.pdbx_description
1 polymer ?
#
loop_
_entity_poly.entity_id
_entity_poly.type
_entity_poly.pdbx_seq_one_letter_code
_entity_poly.pdbx_strand_id
1 'polypeptide(L)'
;AGGLRYHGMSPLLSHIYELGLIEAVAKPQAECFAAGLRFARTEGIVPAPEPAHAIAACIEEALRCKETGEEKVILTAVCGHGLLDLEAYGAYHAGAIRDLSLTDKAIENALAGLPAGV
;
A
#
# COMPACT_ATOMS: atom_id res chain seq x y z
N ALA A 1 -5.34 4.61 8.28
CA ALA A 1 -5.19 3.39 9.10
C ALA A 1 -4.34 2.31 8.41
N GLY A 2 -3.59 2.61 7.34
CA GLY A 2 -2.82 1.60 6.59
C GLY A 2 -1.44 1.21 7.14
N GLY A 3 -1.06 1.67 8.35
CA GLY A 3 0.16 1.23 9.04
C GLY A 3 1.51 1.77 8.53
N LEU A 4 1.69 1.90 7.21
CA LEU A 4 2.93 2.36 6.55
C LEU A 4 3.18 3.87 6.69
N ARG A 5 3.47 4.32 7.91
CA ARG A 5 3.59 5.76 8.26
C ARG A 5 5.00 6.31 8.27
N TYR A 6 6.01 5.44 8.15
CA TYR A 6 7.40 5.88 8.12
C TYR A 6 7.69 6.67 6.85
N HIS A 7 8.40 7.79 6.97
CA HIS A 7 8.56 8.78 5.89
C HIS A 7 9.71 8.45 4.91
N GLY A 8 10.50 7.42 5.19
CA GLY A 8 11.67 7.06 4.40
C GLY A 8 11.71 5.57 4.06
N MET A 9 12.81 5.16 3.45
CA MET A 9 13.07 3.76 3.08
C MET A 9 14.50 3.38 3.49
N SER A 10 14.75 2.07 3.67
CA SER A 10 16.09 1.54 3.93
C SER A 10 17.08 1.98 2.85
N PRO A 11 18.31 2.43 3.19
CA PRO A 11 19.30 2.85 2.21
C PRO A 11 19.59 1.78 1.14
N LEU A 12 19.57 0.50 1.52
CA LEU A 12 19.77 -0.60 0.58
C LEU A 12 18.61 -0.71 -0.43
N LEU A 13 17.37 -0.56 0.03
CA LEU A 13 16.20 -0.57 -0.86
C LEU A 13 16.16 0.65 -1.77
N SER A 14 16.51 1.84 -1.25
CA SER A 14 16.65 3.04 -2.06
C SER A 14 17.72 2.87 -3.14
N HIS A 15 18.87 2.28 -2.80
CA HIS A 15 19.94 2.08 -3.77
C HIS A 15 19.56 1.11 -4.90
N ILE A 16 18.93 -0.03 -4.60
CA ILE A 16 18.52 -0.97 -5.66
C ILE A 16 17.35 -0.44 -6.50
N TYR A 17 16.53 0.47 -5.96
CA TYR A 17 15.53 1.21 -6.73
C TYR A 17 16.19 2.19 -7.71
N GLU A 18 17.18 2.99 -7.26
CA GLU A 18 17.96 3.89 -8.13
C GLU A 18 18.72 3.14 -9.25
N LEU A 19 19.14 1.90 -8.98
CA LEU A 19 19.75 1.02 -9.99
C LEU A 19 18.75 0.40 -10.97
N GLY A 20 17.43 0.61 -10.78
CA GLY A 20 16.39 0.03 -11.62
C GLY A 20 16.18 -1.47 -11.44
N LEU A 21 16.59 -2.04 -10.31
CA LEU A 21 16.46 -3.48 -10.02
C LEU A 21 15.08 -3.87 -9.47
N ILE A 22 14.35 -2.88 -8.93
CA ILE A 22 12.98 -3.03 -8.43
C ILE A 22 12.14 -1.83 -8.84
N GLU A 23 10.83 -2.03 -8.93
CA GLU A 23 9.85 -0.96 -9.10
C GLU A 23 9.24 -0.59 -7.74
N ALA A 24 8.79 0.66 -7.60
CA ALA A 24 8.06 1.13 -6.43
C ALA A 24 6.61 1.46 -6.84
N VAL A 25 5.67 0.95 -6.07
CA VAL A 25 4.24 1.19 -6.27
C VAL A 25 3.62 1.74 -5.01
N ALA A 26 2.70 2.69 -5.17
CA ALA A 26 1.87 3.22 -4.08
C ALA A 26 0.42 2.83 -4.33
N LYS A 27 -0.28 2.40 -3.29
CA LYS A 27 -1.67 1.94 -3.37
C LYS A 27 -2.57 2.74 -2.41
N PRO A 28 -3.78 3.16 -2.85
CA PRO A 28 -4.77 3.77 -1.97
C PRO A 28 -5.16 2.84 -0.83
N GLN A 29 -5.41 3.39 0.36
CA GLN A 29 -5.80 2.59 1.53
C GLN A 29 -7.11 1.84 1.30
N ALA A 30 -8.09 2.46 0.61
CA ALA A 30 -9.36 1.79 0.32
C ALA A 30 -9.17 0.52 -0.53
N GLU A 31 -8.24 0.55 -1.50
CA GLU A 31 -7.86 -0.61 -2.32
C GLU A 31 -7.18 -1.68 -1.45
N CYS A 32 -6.24 -1.28 -0.60
CA CYS A 32 -5.54 -2.20 0.31
C CYS A 32 -6.50 -2.93 1.25
N PHE A 33 -7.45 -2.22 1.88
CA PHE A 33 -8.44 -2.85 2.76
C PHE A 33 -9.39 -3.79 2.00
N ALA A 34 -9.79 -3.42 0.78
CA ALA A 34 -10.58 -4.30 -0.09
C ALA A 34 -9.82 -5.61 -0.41
N ALA A 35 -8.53 -5.49 -0.72
CA ALA A 35 -7.64 -6.61 -0.99
C ALA A 35 -7.46 -7.50 0.25
N GLY A 36 -7.20 -6.91 1.42
CA GLY A 36 -7.07 -7.62 2.69
C GLY A 36 -8.33 -8.39 3.07
N LEU A 37 -9.51 -7.79 2.88
CA LEU A 37 -10.79 -8.45 3.13
C LEU A 37 -11.04 -9.61 2.15
N ARG A 38 -10.69 -9.43 0.87
CA ARG A 38 -10.77 -10.52 -0.12
C ARG A 38 -9.88 -11.68 0.27
N PHE A 39 -8.62 -11.41 0.61
CA PHE A 39 -7.65 -12.41 1.04
C PHE A 39 -8.11 -13.17 2.29
N ALA A 40 -8.67 -12.46 3.29
CA ALA A 40 -9.23 -13.11 4.47
C ALA A 40 -10.39 -14.05 4.15
N ARG A 41 -11.23 -13.69 3.18
CA ARG A 41 -12.37 -14.51 2.76
C ARG A 41 -11.98 -15.72 1.90
N THR A 42 -10.89 -15.64 1.15
CA THR A 42 -10.45 -16.73 0.26
C THR A 42 -9.43 -17.66 0.92
N GLU A 43 -8.48 -17.10 1.69
CA GLU A 43 -7.35 -17.83 2.28
C GLU A 43 -7.52 -18.10 3.79
N GLY A 44 -8.50 -17.48 4.45
CA GLY A 44 -8.77 -17.68 5.88
C GLY A 44 -7.81 -16.97 6.83
N ILE A 45 -6.88 -16.16 6.32
CA ILE A 45 -5.93 -15.36 7.12
C ILE A 45 -6.37 -13.90 7.07
N VAL A 46 -6.60 -13.27 8.22
CA VAL A 46 -6.80 -11.80 8.29
C VAL A 46 -5.42 -11.13 8.24
N PRO A 47 -5.02 -10.47 7.14
CA PRO A 47 -3.72 -9.82 7.07
C PRO A 47 -3.76 -8.50 7.84
N ALA A 48 -2.62 -8.05 8.37
CA ALA A 48 -2.51 -6.69 8.92
C ALA A 48 -2.72 -5.64 7.79
N PRO A 49 -3.05 -4.39 8.11
CA PRO A 49 -3.22 -3.33 7.09
C PRO A 49 -1.96 -3.11 6.22
N GLU A 50 -0.76 -3.35 6.76
CA GLU A 50 0.51 -3.20 6.06
C GLU A 50 0.67 -4.20 4.90
N PRO A 51 0.64 -5.54 5.12
CA PRO A 51 0.74 -6.51 4.02
C PRO A 51 -0.44 -6.47 3.05
N ALA A 52 -1.56 -5.84 3.41
CA ALA A 52 -2.68 -5.62 2.50
C ALA A 52 -2.29 -4.77 1.27
N HIS A 53 -1.24 -3.94 1.36
CA HIS A 53 -0.67 -3.20 0.23
C HIS A 53 -0.02 -4.13 -0.79
N ALA A 54 0.77 -5.11 -0.31
CA ALA A 54 1.40 -6.11 -1.17
C ALA A 54 0.35 -7.05 -1.78
N ILE A 55 -0.66 -7.44 -1.00
CA ILE A 55 -1.77 -8.28 -1.49
C ILE A 55 -2.55 -7.55 -2.60
N ALA A 56 -2.80 -6.24 -2.47
CA ALA A 56 -3.45 -5.46 -3.53
C ALA A 56 -2.65 -5.49 -4.84
N ALA A 57 -1.33 -5.27 -4.78
CA ALA A 57 -0.45 -5.36 -5.94
C ALA A 57 -0.43 -6.77 -6.55
N CYS A 58 -0.46 -7.83 -5.72
CA CYS A 58 -0.51 -9.20 -6.22
C CYS A 58 -1.82 -9.54 -6.91
N ILE A 59 -2.95 -9.05 -6.40
CA ILE A 59 -4.26 -9.22 -7.04
C ILE A 59 -4.29 -8.49 -8.39
N GLU A 60 -3.75 -7.27 -8.46
CA GLU A 60 -3.62 -6.53 -9.71
C GLU A 60 -2.76 -7.29 -10.74
N GLU A 61 -1.60 -7.80 -10.34
CA GLU A 61 -0.74 -8.57 -11.23
C GLU A 61 -1.42 -9.86 -11.70
N ALA A 62 -2.15 -10.55 -10.82
CA ALA A 62 -2.91 -11.74 -11.18
C ALA A 62 -4.05 -11.43 -12.17
N LEU A 63 -4.71 -10.27 -12.04
CA LEU A 63 -5.72 -9.81 -12.99
C LEU A 63 -5.08 -9.48 -14.35
N ARG A 64 -3.92 -8.81 -14.34
CA ARG A 64 -3.16 -8.55 -15.57
C ARG A 64 -2.77 -9.84 -16.29
N CYS A 65 -2.26 -10.83 -15.56
CA CYS A 65 -1.93 -12.16 -16.11
C CYS A 65 -3.15 -12.83 -16.74
N LYS A 66 -4.33 -12.70 -16.12
CA LYS A 66 -5.59 -13.20 -16.68
C LYS A 66 -5.97 -12.49 -17.99
N GLU A 67 -5.76 -11.17 -18.08
CA GLU A 67 -6.05 -10.37 -19.27
C GLU A 67 -5.08 -10.67 -20.42
N THR A 68 -3.79 -10.85 -20.13
CA THR A 68 -2.76 -11.13 -21.14
C THR A 68 -2.68 -12.62 -21.51
N GLY A 69 -3.23 -13.50 -20.67
CA GLY A 69 -3.09 -14.96 -20.81
C GLY A 69 -1.71 -15.49 -20.40
N GLU A 70 -0.90 -14.68 -19.72
CA GLU A 70 0.43 -15.06 -19.27
C GLU A 70 0.36 -15.84 -17.95
N GLU A 71 0.97 -17.02 -17.89
CA GLU A 71 1.06 -17.79 -16.66
C GLU A 71 2.29 -17.35 -15.83
N LYS A 72 2.06 -16.88 -14.60
CA LYS A 72 3.13 -16.48 -13.66
C LYS A 72 2.92 -17.06 -12.28
N VAL A 73 4.04 -17.30 -11.59
CA VAL A 73 4.06 -17.49 -10.13
C VAL A 73 4.33 -16.15 -9.48
N ILE A 74 3.38 -15.69 -8.65
CA ILE A 74 3.48 -14.42 -7.92
C ILE A 74 3.77 -14.75 -6.46
N LEU A 75 4.93 -14.32 -5.95
CA LEU A 75 5.30 -14.45 -4.55
C LEU A 75 5.04 -13.13 -3.82
N THR A 76 4.45 -13.21 -2.63
CA THR A 76 4.20 -12.04 -1.79
C THR A 76 4.48 -12.31 -0.32
N ALA A 77 4.89 -11.27 0.40
CA ALA A 77 5.15 -11.35 1.83
C ALA A 77 3.92 -10.90 2.62
N VAL A 78 3.31 -11.83 3.36
CA VAL A 78 2.30 -11.50 4.38
C VAL A 78 3.03 -11.28 5.71
N CYS A 79 3.52 -10.07 5.92
CA CYS A 79 4.44 -9.76 7.02
C CYS A 79 3.81 -9.72 8.42
N GLY A 80 2.47 -9.83 8.54
CA GLY A 80 1.78 -9.86 9.82
C GLY A 80 0.28 -10.14 9.71
N HIS A 81 -0.34 -10.58 10.81
CA HIS A 81 -1.78 -10.80 10.91
C HIS A 81 -2.49 -9.56 11.48
N GLY A 82 -3.75 -9.35 11.09
CA GLY A 82 -4.56 -8.19 11.47
C GLY A 82 -5.46 -8.41 12.69
N LEU A 83 -5.22 -9.45 13.51
CA LEU A 83 -6.07 -9.77 14.66
C LEU A 83 -6.19 -8.63 15.68
N LEU A 84 -5.16 -7.78 15.79
CA LEU A 84 -5.15 -6.60 16.65
C LEU A 84 -5.48 -5.30 15.90
N ASP A 85 -5.72 -5.39 14.59
CA ASP A 85 -6.02 -4.27 13.70
C ASP A 85 -7.48 -4.29 13.23
N LEU A 86 -8.34 -5.06 13.90
CA LEU A 86 -9.75 -5.20 13.54
C LEU A 86 -10.51 -3.87 13.60
N GLU A 87 -10.08 -2.93 14.42
CA GLU A 87 -10.63 -1.57 14.44
C GLU A 87 -10.41 -0.85 13.09
N ALA A 88 -9.25 -1.04 12.46
CA ALA A 88 -8.97 -0.47 11.15
C ALA A 88 -9.86 -1.07 10.05
N TYR A 89 -10.09 -2.38 10.09
CA TYR A 89 -11.06 -3.04 9.21
C TYR A 89 -12.50 -2.60 9.51
N GLY A 90 -12.84 -2.37 10.78
CA GLY A 90 -14.12 -1.80 11.19
C GLY A 90 -14.35 -0.40 10.60
N ALA A 91 -13.33 0.46 10.62
CA ALA A 91 -13.37 1.78 9.99
C ALA A 91 -13.56 1.69 8.46
N TYR A 92 -12.93 0.72 7.80
CA TYR A 92 -13.17 0.45 6.37
C TYR A 92 -14.63 0.05 6.11
N HIS A 93 -15.16 -0.89 6.88
CA HIS A 93 -16.56 -1.31 6.74
C HIS A 93 -17.57 -0.18 7.01
N ALA A 94 -17.24 0.74 7.91
CA ALA A 94 -18.05 1.91 8.19
C ALA A 94 -17.91 3.03 7.13
N GLY A 95 -17.09 2.84 6.09
CA GLY A 95 -16.83 3.86 5.07
C GLY A 95 -16.01 5.06 5.58
N ALA A 96 -15.29 4.89 6.69
CA ALA A 96 -14.52 5.96 7.32
C ALA A 96 -13.07 6.08 6.80
N ILE A 97 -12.62 5.14 5.96
CA ILE A 97 -11.30 5.22 5.32
C ILE A 97 -11.32 6.32 4.25
N ARG A 98 -10.34 7.22 4.33
CA ARG A 98 -10.12 8.28 3.36
C ARG A 98 -8.75 8.15 2.75
N ASP A 99 -8.71 8.15 1.43
CA ASP A 99 -7.47 8.33 0.70
C ASP A 99 -7.13 9.81 0.68
N LEU A 100 -5.96 10.13 1.24
CA LEU A 100 -5.45 11.49 1.26
C LEU A 100 -4.55 11.70 0.06
N SER A 101 -4.94 12.61 -0.83
CA SER A 101 -4.07 13.13 -1.88
C SER A 101 -3.51 14.48 -1.45
N LEU A 102 -2.18 14.64 -1.50
CA LEU A 102 -1.54 15.94 -1.43
C LEU A 102 -1.54 16.55 -2.83
N THR A 103 -2.17 17.71 -3.00
CA THR A 103 -2.15 18.45 -4.27
C THR A 103 -0.88 19.29 -4.37
N ASP A 104 -0.39 19.51 -5.59
CA ASP A 104 0.78 20.37 -5.83
C ASP A 104 0.62 21.75 -5.19
N LYS A 105 -0.59 22.33 -5.29
CA LYS A 105 -0.93 23.59 -4.65
C LYS A 105 -0.82 23.55 -3.12
N ALA A 106 -1.21 22.43 -2.49
CA ALA A 106 -1.08 22.29 -1.04
C ALA A 106 0.40 22.22 -0.62
N ILE A 107 1.23 21.57 -1.44
CA ILE A 107 2.68 21.50 -1.25
C ILE A 107 3.29 22.90 -1.43
N GLU A 108 2.99 23.60 -2.53
CA GLU A 108 3.47 24.96 -2.80
C GLU A 108 3.11 25.92 -1.66
N ASN A 109 1.86 25.89 -1.18
CA ASN A 109 1.43 26.71 -0.05
C ASN A 109 2.22 26.41 1.23
N ALA A 110 2.51 25.13 1.50
CA ALA A 110 3.29 24.74 2.65
C ALA A 110 4.76 25.19 2.53
N LEU A 111 5.34 25.09 1.33
CA LEU A 111 6.72 25.48 1.04
C LEU A 111 6.90 27.01 1.04
N ALA A 112 5.90 27.78 0.61
CA ALA A 112 5.96 29.24 0.56
C ALA A 112 6.18 29.90 1.93
N GLY A 113 5.82 29.20 3.02
CA GLY A 113 6.04 29.65 4.40
C GLY A 113 7.40 29.27 4.99
N LEU A 114 8.22 28.49 4.28
CA LEU A 114 9.55 28.13 4.76
C LEU A 114 10.51 29.33 4.64
N PRO A 115 11.42 29.52 5.62
CA PRO A 115 12.45 30.53 5.49
C PRO A 115 13.28 30.25 4.23
N ALA A 116 13.55 31.30 3.44
CA ALA A 116 14.54 31.19 2.38
C ALA A 116 15.87 30.76 3.02
N GLY A 117 16.44 29.66 2.53
CA GLY A 117 17.70 29.14 3.04
C GLY A 117 18.78 30.23 3.06
N VAL A 118 19.61 30.21 4.10
CA VAL A 118 20.84 31.02 4.19
C VAL A 118 21.78 30.65 3.04
#